data_AF-A0A946YYF9-F1
#
_entry.id   AF-A0A946YYF9-F1
#
_cell.length_a   1.000
_cell.length_b   1.000
_cell.length_c   1.000
_cell.angle_alpha   90.00
_cell.angle_beta   90.00
_cell.angle_gamma   90.00
#
_symmetry.space_group_name_H-M   'P 1'
#
loop_
_entity.id
_entity.type
_entity.pdbx_description
1 polymer ?
#
loop_
_entity_poly.entity_id
_entity_poly.type
_entity_poly.pdbx_seq_one_letter_code
_entity_poly.pdbx_strand_id
1 'polypeptide(L)'
;EFIDESTNGRLDGFYLLGWGADYPHVTNFLDFHFSKSNPQFGEPHEEIWSLLEQGSTIADAAEAAPIYEQANNAIRELVPMVPIAHGASASAALATVENAHFPPFGAPQFESVNPGKDTFVFMQNAEPISLYCADETDGESLSACQQVVEPLLNYAIDSGDVVPALATGCTANEDATVWTCELRANVVFSDGSHFDANDVVASWSAGIDGRNPLHVGNTGAFEYYSYLWDSVIPSDG
;
A
#
# COMPACT_ATOMS: atom_id res chain seq x y z
N GLU A 1 -3.47 -3.44 19.92
CA GLU A 1 -3.58 -2.55 21.10
C GLU A 1 -2.94 -1.19 20.86
N PHE A 2 -1.62 -1.00 20.85
CA PHE A 2 -1.04 0.35 20.67
C PHE A 2 -1.43 1.04 19.35
N ILE A 3 -1.32 0.34 18.20
CA ILE A 3 -1.68 0.89 16.90
C ILE A 3 -3.18 1.22 16.83
N ASP A 4 -4.05 0.30 17.27
CA ASP A 4 -5.50 0.53 17.31
C ASP A 4 -5.87 1.75 18.17
N GLU A 5 -5.27 1.89 19.36
CA GLU A 5 -5.50 3.05 20.22
C GLU A 5 -4.97 4.34 19.57
N SER A 6 -3.83 4.28 18.88
CA SER A 6 -3.27 5.43 18.16
C SER A 6 -4.16 5.87 17.01
N THR A 7 -4.51 4.97 16.09
CA THR A 7 -5.35 5.25 14.91
C THR A 7 -6.71 5.84 15.32
N ASN A 8 -7.26 5.41 16.45
CA ASN A 8 -8.55 5.91 16.94
C ASN A 8 -8.44 7.14 17.85
N GLY A 9 -7.26 7.76 17.98
CA GLY A 9 -7.06 8.97 18.80
C GLY A 9 -7.30 8.74 20.29
N ARG A 10 -7.13 7.51 20.78
CA ARG A 10 -7.41 7.12 22.18
C ARG A 10 -6.18 7.16 23.08
N LEU A 11 -4.98 7.36 22.51
CA LEU A 11 -3.75 7.54 23.29
C LEU A 11 -3.71 8.93 23.93
N ASP A 12 -3.38 8.97 25.23
CA ASP A 12 -3.13 10.21 25.96
C ASP A 12 -1.62 10.48 26.02
N GLY A 13 -1.22 11.74 25.75
CA GLY A 13 0.18 12.19 25.77
C GLY A 13 0.97 11.95 24.49
N PHE A 14 2.30 12.08 24.59
CA PHE A 14 3.21 11.89 23.46
C PHE A 14 3.53 10.42 23.24
N TYR A 15 3.50 9.99 21.99
CA TYR A 15 3.89 8.66 21.56
C TYR A 15 4.67 8.73 20.24
N LEU A 16 5.40 7.67 19.91
CA LEU A 16 6.20 7.59 18.70
C LEU A 16 5.48 6.76 17.65
N LEU A 17 5.35 7.33 16.45
CA LEU A 17 4.92 6.64 15.25
C LEU A 17 6.00 6.74 14.18
N GLY A 18 5.95 5.80 13.24
CA GLY A 18 6.70 5.83 11.99
C GLY A 18 5.80 5.39 10.86
N TRP A 19 6.07 5.89 9.66
CA TRP A 19 5.37 5.53 8.44
C TRP A 19 6.38 5.16 7.36
N GLY A 20 6.20 4.00 6.75
CA GLY A 20 6.88 3.59 5.53
C GLY A 20 5.88 3.67 4.38
N ALA A 21 6.28 4.20 3.24
CA ALA A 21 5.34 4.36 2.13
C ALA A 21 4.95 3.01 1.51
N ASP A 22 3.64 2.79 1.36
CA ASP A 22 3.07 1.66 0.62
C ASP A 22 3.17 1.87 -0.89
N TYR A 23 3.04 3.12 -1.35
CA TYR A 23 3.16 3.51 -2.76
C TYR A 23 3.85 4.88 -2.90
N PRO A 24 4.57 5.13 -4.00
CA PRO A 24 5.44 6.29 -4.17
C PRO A 24 4.67 7.58 -4.53
N HIS A 25 3.73 7.99 -3.70
CA HIS A 25 2.94 9.20 -3.88
C HIS A 25 2.77 9.97 -2.57
N VAL A 26 2.68 11.31 -2.64
CA VAL A 26 2.58 12.18 -1.46
C VAL A 26 1.34 11.90 -0.61
N THR A 27 0.23 11.49 -1.24
CA THR A 27 -1.00 11.12 -0.54
C THR A 27 -0.79 9.93 0.40
N ASN A 28 0.15 9.04 0.10
CA ASN A 28 0.44 7.92 0.99
C ASN A 28 1.12 8.36 2.29
N PHE A 29 1.76 9.55 2.33
CA PHE A 29 2.33 10.11 3.55
C PHE A 29 1.37 11.05 4.29
N LEU A 30 0.42 11.68 3.58
CA LEU A 30 -0.41 12.75 4.15
C LEU A 30 -1.84 12.29 4.41
N ASP A 31 -2.53 11.76 3.40
CA ASP A 31 -3.97 11.50 3.44
C ASP A 31 -4.33 10.45 4.49
N PHE A 32 -3.52 9.41 4.62
CA PHE A 32 -3.71 8.38 5.63
C PHE A 32 -3.78 9.00 7.03
N HIS A 33 -2.90 9.96 7.32
CA HIS A 33 -2.71 10.54 8.66
C HIS A 33 -3.58 11.77 8.96
N PHE A 34 -3.89 12.57 7.93
CA PHE A 34 -4.48 13.90 8.10
C PHE A 34 -5.81 14.07 7.36
N SER A 35 -6.43 12.98 6.92
CA SER A 35 -7.79 13.03 6.37
C SER A 35 -8.81 13.49 7.42
N LYS A 36 -9.94 13.99 6.92
CA LYS A 36 -11.07 14.47 7.75
C LYS A 36 -11.62 13.42 8.72
N SER A 37 -11.46 12.13 8.42
CA SER A 37 -11.98 11.01 9.20
C SER A 37 -10.96 10.36 10.11
N ASN A 38 -9.68 10.78 10.10
CA ASN A 38 -8.64 10.18 10.94
C ASN A 38 -8.37 11.03 12.21
N PRO A 39 -8.76 10.54 13.41
CA PRO A 39 -8.54 11.26 14.66
C PRO A 39 -7.16 11.00 15.31
N GLN A 40 -6.21 10.34 14.62
CA GLN A 40 -4.95 9.87 15.20
C GLN A 40 -4.19 10.98 15.94
N PHE A 41 -4.16 12.20 15.39
CA PHE A 41 -3.49 13.35 16.00
C PHE A 41 -4.43 14.33 16.71
N GLY A 42 -5.63 13.86 17.11
CA GLY A 42 -6.68 14.68 17.71
C GLY A 42 -7.74 15.11 16.70
N GLU A 43 -8.37 16.26 16.95
CA GLU A 43 -9.39 16.80 16.04
C GLU A 43 -8.78 17.16 14.68
N PRO A 44 -9.29 16.63 13.55
CA PRO A 44 -8.75 16.91 12.22
C PRO A 44 -8.82 18.41 11.86
N HIS A 45 -7.73 18.93 11.31
CA HIS A 45 -7.63 20.35 10.92
C HIS A 45 -8.12 20.58 9.48
N GLU A 46 -9.13 21.44 9.32
CA GLU A 46 -9.70 21.81 8.01
C GLU A 46 -8.67 22.44 7.08
N GLU A 47 -7.73 23.21 7.61
CA GLU A 47 -6.63 23.81 6.88
C GLU A 47 -5.66 22.79 6.28
N ILE A 48 -5.70 21.53 6.74
CA ILE A 48 -4.91 20.43 6.19
C ILE A 48 -5.79 19.57 5.28
N TRP A 49 -6.87 18.98 5.80
CA TRP A 49 -7.62 17.96 5.05
C TRP A 49 -8.30 18.52 3.79
N SER A 50 -8.71 19.80 3.78
CA SER A 50 -9.34 20.40 2.60
C SER A 50 -8.38 20.56 1.42
N LEU A 51 -7.09 20.81 1.70
CA LEU A 51 -6.04 20.87 0.69
C LEU A 51 -5.69 19.47 0.17
N LEU A 52 -5.71 18.46 1.04
CA LEU A 52 -5.51 17.07 0.62
C LEU A 52 -6.65 16.60 -0.30
N GLU A 53 -7.90 16.87 0.06
CA GLU A 53 -9.08 16.61 -0.79
C GLU A 53 -9.00 17.37 -2.12
N GLN A 54 -8.52 18.61 -2.14
CA GLN A 54 -8.34 19.35 -3.38
C GLN A 54 -7.23 18.72 -4.25
N GLY A 55 -6.09 18.40 -3.65
CA GLY A 55 -4.93 17.83 -4.33
C GLY A 55 -5.22 16.46 -4.95
N SER A 56 -6.06 15.65 -4.30
CA SER A 56 -6.41 14.31 -4.79
C SER A 56 -7.27 14.33 -6.06
N THR A 57 -7.96 15.44 -6.36
CA THR A 57 -8.73 15.60 -7.61
C THR A 57 -7.90 16.00 -8.84
N ILE A 58 -6.59 16.25 -8.67
CA ILE A 58 -5.70 16.71 -9.74
C ILE A 58 -4.85 15.52 -10.22
N ALA A 59 -5.05 15.11 -11.47
CA ALA A 59 -4.38 13.94 -12.04
C ALA A 59 -2.88 14.15 -12.31
N ASP A 60 -2.47 15.36 -12.71
CA ASP A 60 -1.07 15.67 -12.95
C ASP A 60 -0.34 16.00 -11.64
N ALA A 61 0.69 15.21 -11.31
CA ALA A 61 1.42 15.37 -10.05
C ALA A 61 2.15 16.72 -9.93
N ALA A 62 2.60 17.31 -11.04
CA ALA A 62 3.27 18.62 -11.00
C ALA A 62 2.27 19.75 -10.81
N GLU A 63 1.05 19.63 -11.34
CA GLU A 63 -0.07 20.53 -11.07
C GLU A 63 -0.59 20.40 -9.63
N ALA A 64 -0.58 19.20 -9.05
CA ALA A 64 -1.02 18.95 -7.68
C ALA A 64 0.02 19.38 -6.62
N ALA A 65 1.32 19.36 -6.95
CA ALA A 65 2.41 19.63 -6.01
C ALA A 65 2.29 20.95 -5.21
N PRO A 66 1.90 22.10 -5.79
CA PRO A 66 1.73 23.34 -5.04
C PRO A 66 0.60 23.29 -3.99
N ILE A 67 -0.41 22.42 -4.17
CA ILE A 67 -1.48 22.22 -3.18
C ILE A 67 -0.95 21.40 -2.00
N TYR A 68 -0.21 20.33 -2.27
CA TYR A 68 0.43 19.54 -1.20
C TYR A 68 1.50 20.32 -0.44
N GLU A 69 2.20 21.25 -1.09
CA GLU A 69 3.12 22.17 -0.39
C GLU A 69 2.37 23.06 0.63
N GLN A 70 1.17 23.54 0.28
CA GLN A 70 0.31 24.29 1.21
C GLN A 70 -0.14 23.42 2.38
N ALA A 71 -0.55 22.17 2.12
CA ALA A 71 -0.93 21.23 3.18
C ALA A 71 0.24 20.96 4.14
N ASN A 72 1.45 20.75 3.60
CA ASN A 72 2.66 20.56 4.40
C ASN A 72 3.02 21.81 5.23
N ASN A 73 2.80 23.01 4.69
CA ASN A 73 2.99 24.25 5.45
C ASN A 73 1.95 24.39 6.57
N ALA A 74 0.69 24.00 6.36
CA ALA A 74 -0.33 23.97 7.41
C ALA A 74 0.05 22.98 8.52
N ILE A 75 0.54 21.77 8.18
CA ILE A 75 1.08 20.80 9.16
C ILE A 75 2.20 21.44 9.99
N ARG A 76 3.11 22.17 9.34
CA ARG A 76 4.21 22.88 10.03
C ARG A 76 3.71 23.97 10.98
N GLU A 77 2.64 24.68 10.63
CA GLU A 77 2.11 25.79 11.44
C GLU A 77 1.27 25.29 12.62
N LEU A 78 0.46 24.25 12.41
CA LEU A 78 -0.45 23.68 13.40
C LEU A 78 0.25 22.69 14.34
N VAL A 79 1.32 22.04 13.86
CA VAL A 79 2.12 21.05 14.60
C VAL A 79 1.27 19.93 15.21
N PRO A 80 0.39 19.23 14.44
CA PRO A 80 -0.34 18.06 14.93
C PRO A 80 0.60 16.88 15.24
N MET A 81 1.77 16.85 14.59
CA MET A 81 2.87 15.93 14.88
C MET A 81 4.22 16.67 14.85
N VAL A 82 5.25 16.05 15.43
CA VAL A 82 6.62 16.56 15.39
C VAL A 82 7.49 15.60 14.56
N PRO A 83 7.86 15.96 13.32
CA PRO A 83 8.77 15.15 12.51
C PRO A 83 10.15 15.06 13.18
N ILE A 84 10.61 13.84 13.46
CA ILE A 84 11.90 13.61 14.14
C ILE A 84 13.02 13.35 13.14
N ALA A 85 12.80 12.44 12.18
CA ALA A 85 13.80 12.06 11.18
C ALA A 85 13.14 11.34 9.99
N HIS A 86 13.81 11.35 8.84
CA HIS A 86 13.64 10.33 7.81
C HIS A 86 14.72 9.26 8.02
N GLY A 87 14.29 8.06 8.41
CA GLY A 87 15.20 6.95 8.64
C GLY A 87 15.76 6.40 7.32
N ALA A 88 17.02 5.96 7.34
CA ALA A 88 17.52 5.08 6.29
C ALA A 88 17.22 3.63 6.68
N SER A 89 16.80 2.81 5.72
CA SER A 89 16.65 1.37 5.92
C SER A 89 18.00 0.67 5.71
N ALA A 90 18.29 -0.31 6.56
CA ALA A 90 19.47 -1.17 6.43
C ALA A 90 19.05 -2.63 6.55
N SER A 91 19.37 -3.40 5.51
CA SER A 91 19.19 -4.85 5.49
C SER A 91 20.56 -5.52 5.48
N ALA A 92 20.66 -6.68 6.12
CA ALA A 92 21.89 -7.47 6.16
C ALA A 92 21.62 -8.89 5.65
N ALA A 93 22.56 -9.44 4.90
CA ALA A 93 22.52 -10.81 4.40
C ALA A 93 23.85 -11.52 4.65
N LEU A 94 23.82 -12.85 4.67
CA LEU A 94 25.05 -13.63 4.66
C LEU A 94 25.81 -13.38 3.36
N ALA A 95 27.14 -13.35 3.42
CA ALA A 95 28.00 -13.14 2.25
C ALA A 95 27.82 -14.20 1.15
N THR A 96 27.18 -15.33 1.46
CA THR A 96 26.86 -16.41 0.51
C THR A 96 25.55 -16.19 -0.24
N VAL A 97 24.72 -15.22 0.16
CA VAL A 97 23.46 -14.91 -0.51
C VAL A 97 23.75 -13.94 -1.64
N GLU A 98 23.42 -14.35 -2.86
CA GLU A 98 23.54 -13.53 -4.05
C GLU A 98 22.22 -12.80 -4.31
N ASN A 99 22.32 -11.57 -4.82
CA ASN A 99 21.18 -10.69 -5.09
C ASN A 99 20.23 -10.50 -3.89
N ALA A 100 20.80 -10.39 -2.68
CA ALA A 100 20.07 -10.03 -1.47
C ALA A 100 19.63 -8.55 -1.52
N HIS A 101 18.59 -8.28 -2.29
CA HIS A 101 18.06 -6.94 -2.48
C HIS A 101 16.79 -6.73 -1.66
N PHE A 102 16.63 -5.52 -1.14
CA PHE A 102 15.42 -5.08 -0.46
C PHE A 102 14.84 -3.90 -1.23
N PRO A 103 13.65 -4.02 -1.83
CA PRO A 103 13.10 -2.95 -2.63
C PRO A 103 12.73 -1.74 -1.74
N PRO A 104 12.78 -0.52 -2.29
CA PRO A 104 12.38 0.68 -1.56
C PRO A 104 10.88 0.76 -1.29
N PHE A 105 10.06 0.01 -2.05
CA PHE A 105 8.61 -0.07 -1.95
C PHE A 105 8.16 -1.53 -2.03
N GLY A 106 7.06 -1.87 -1.35
CA GLY A 106 6.50 -3.22 -1.35
C GLY A 106 7.26 -4.23 -0.49
N ALA A 107 6.84 -5.49 -0.57
CA ALA A 107 7.49 -6.59 0.15
C ALA A 107 8.85 -6.95 -0.46
N PRO A 108 9.73 -7.61 0.30
CA PRO A 108 10.90 -8.30 -0.24
C PRO A 108 10.51 -9.25 -1.40
N GLN A 109 11.29 -9.26 -2.47
CA GLN A 109 11.07 -10.12 -3.65
C GLN A 109 11.98 -11.35 -3.57
N PHE A 110 11.53 -12.47 -2.97
CA PHE A 110 12.39 -13.64 -2.75
C PHE A 110 12.72 -14.39 -4.03
N GLU A 111 11.90 -14.28 -5.07
CA GLU A 111 12.17 -14.84 -6.40
C GLU A 111 13.45 -14.29 -7.03
N SER A 112 13.85 -13.08 -6.62
CA SER A 112 15.07 -12.43 -7.08
C SER A 112 16.30 -12.87 -6.29
N VAL A 113 16.14 -13.49 -5.11
CA VAL A 113 17.25 -13.84 -4.20
C VAL A 113 17.79 -15.24 -4.50
N ASN A 114 19.11 -15.39 -4.60
CA ASN A 114 19.77 -16.70 -4.68
C ASN A 114 20.49 -17.04 -3.38
N PRO A 115 19.93 -17.90 -2.51
CA PRO A 115 20.56 -18.31 -1.26
C PRO A 115 21.70 -19.33 -1.42
N GLY A 116 21.95 -19.85 -2.64
CA GLY A 116 22.95 -20.89 -2.93
C GLY A 116 22.60 -22.29 -2.39
N LYS A 117 21.34 -22.50 -1.95
CA LYS A 117 20.81 -23.74 -1.36
C LYS A 117 19.29 -23.77 -1.45
N ASP A 118 18.68 -24.90 -1.12
CA ASP A 118 17.23 -25.11 -1.24
C ASP A 118 16.36 -24.31 -0.25
N THR A 119 16.98 -23.69 0.76
CA THR A 119 16.26 -22.98 1.82
C THR A 119 16.79 -21.56 1.95
N PHE A 120 15.93 -20.57 1.74
CA PHE A 120 16.18 -19.20 2.16
C PHE A 120 15.65 -18.99 3.59
N VAL A 121 16.44 -18.35 4.45
CA VAL A 121 16.04 -18.00 5.81
C VAL A 121 15.93 -16.49 5.88
N PHE A 122 14.71 -16.02 6.12
CA PHE A 122 14.38 -14.61 6.24
C PHE A 122 13.98 -14.28 7.68
N MET A 123 14.37 -13.11 8.16
CA MET A 123 14.01 -12.60 9.48
C MET A 123 13.22 -11.31 9.31
N GLN A 124 12.12 -11.19 10.03
CA GLN A 124 11.27 -10.00 10.11
C GLN A 124 10.90 -9.72 11.58
N ASN A 125 10.20 -8.61 11.83
CA ASN A 125 10.01 -8.11 13.20
C ASN A 125 9.03 -8.94 14.03
N ALA A 126 8.04 -9.58 13.39
CA ALA A 126 7.02 -10.40 14.04
C ALA A 126 6.52 -11.54 13.15
N GLU A 127 5.76 -12.46 13.71
CA GLU A 127 5.04 -13.47 12.93
C GLU A 127 3.91 -12.79 12.12
N PRO A 128 3.65 -13.23 10.87
CA PRO A 128 2.46 -12.81 10.13
C PRO A 128 1.19 -13.07 10.95
N ILE A 129 0.30 -12.09 11.04
CA ILE A 129 -0.99 -12.29 11.73
C ILE A 129 -1.95 -13.11 10.88
N SER A 130 -1.74 -13.13 9.56
CA SER A 130 -2.55 -13.85 8.57
C SER A 130 -1.77 -14.00 7.25
N LEU A 131 -2.30 -14.83 6.34
CA LEU A 131 -1.76 -15.02 4.99
C LEU A 131 -2.75 -14.59 3.89
N TYR A 132 -3.86 -13.95 4.25
CA TYR A 132 -4.85 -13.46 3.30
C TYR A 132 -4.60 -11.98 2.98
N CYS A 133 -3.75 -11.71 1.97
CA CYS A 133 -3.23 -10.37 1.67
C CYS A 133 -4.28 -9.26 1.60
N ALA A 134 -5.49 -9.56 1.11
CA ALA A 134 -6.51 -8.56 0.82
C ALA A 134 -7.12 -7.91 2.08
N ASP A 135 -6.95 -8.52 3.25
CA ASP A 135 -7.51 -8.04 4.53
C ASP A 135 -6.45 -7.63 5.55
N GLU A 136 -5.17 -7.60 5.16
CA GLU A 136 -4.07 -7.20 6.05
C GLU A 136 -3.46 -5.87 5.64
N THR A 137 -2.98 -5.13 6.64
CA THR A 137 -2.31 -3.83 6.47
C THR A 137 -0.88 -3.83 7.01
N ASP A 138 -0.44 -4.91 7.67
CA ASP A 138 0.89 -5.00 8.26
C ASP A 138 1.93 -5.57 7.29
N GLY A 139 3.17 -5.06 7.40
CA GLY A 139 4.27 -5.47 6.54
C GLY A 139 4.69 -6.92 6.70
N GLU A 140 4.53 -7.51 7.89
CA GLU A 140 4.90 -8.90 8.18
C GLU A 140 3.99 -9.91 7.46
N SER A 141 2.68 -9.66 7.43
CA SER A 141 1.72 -10.46 6.65
C SER A 141 1.92 -10.26 5.14
N LEU A 142 2.08 -9.01 4.69
CA LEU A 142 2.28 -8.70 3.28
C LEU A 142 3.61 -9.28 2.74
N SER A 143 4.67 -9.28 3.55
CA SER A 143 5.95 -9.89 3.19
C SER A 143 5.84 -11.37 2.91
N ALA A 144 5.07 -12.11 3.70
CA ALA A 144 4.87 -13.54 3.51
C ALA A 144 3.93 -13.84 2.35
N CYS A 145 2.81 -13.13 2.27
CA CYS A 145 1.74 -13.46 1.33
C CYS A 145 2.10 -13.06 -0.12
N GLN A 146 2.87 -11.97 -0.33
CA GLN A 146 3.36 -11.58 -1.66
C GLN A 146 4.38 -12.56 -2.27
N GLN A 147 4.84 -13.57 -1.51
CA GLN A 147 5.65 -14.66 -2.07
C GLN A 147 4.82 -15.76 -2.75
N VAL A 148 3.51 -15.76 -2.52
CA VAL A 148 2.60 -16.82 -2.99
C VAL A 148 1.44 -16.29 -3.84
N VAL A 149 1.28 -14.97 -3.94
CA VAL A 149 0.35 -14.31 -4.86
C VAL A 149 1.11 -13.36 -5.77
N GLU A 150 0.59 -13.09 -6.96
CA GLU A 150 1.21 -12.18 -7.92
C GLU A 150 0.23 -11.05 -8.30
N PRO A 151 0.65 -9.77 -8.30
CA PRO A 151 -0.21 -8.65 -8.66
C PRO A 151 -0.28 -8.45 -10.19
N LEU A 152 -1.17 -7.56 -10.66
CA LEU A 152 -1.20 -7.15 -12.06
C LEU A 152 0.04 -6.34 -12.47
N LEU A 153 0.44 -5.42 -11.61
CA LEU A 153 1.60 -4.55 -11.76
C LEU A 153 2.42 -4.61 -10.48
N ASN A 154 3.72 -4.34 -10.58
CA ASN A 154 4.62 -4.32 -9.42
C ASN A 154 5.50 -3.07 -9.47
N TYR A 155 6.29 -2.81 -8.43
CA TYR A 155 7.37 -1.83 -8.47
C TYR A 155 8.68 -2.47 -8.92
N ALA A 156 9.48 -1.71 -9.65
CA ALA A 156 10.84 -2.10 -9.98
C ALA A 156 11.65 -2.37 -8.70
N ILE A 157 12.58 -3.31 -8.78
CA ILE A 157 13.34 -3.77 -7.61
C ILE A 157 14.10 -2.63 -6.93
N ASP A 158 14.56 -1.63 -7.68
CA ASP A 158 15.42 -0.54 -7.24
C ASP A 158 14.78 0.86 -7.32
N SER A 159 13.51 0.97 -7.70
CA SER A 159 12.81 2.25 -7.83
C SER A 159 11.31 2.14 -7.52
N GLY A 160 10.62 3.29 -7.49
CA GLY A 160 9.15 3.34 -7.43
C GLY A 160 8.48 3.22 -8.80
N ASP A 161 9.23 2.88 -9.85
CA ASP A 161 8.67 2.77 -11.20
C ASP A 161 7.75 1.55 -11.27
N VAL A 162 6.58 1.74 -11.88
CA VAL A 162 5.61 0.66 -12.09
C VAL A 162 6.08 -0.22 -13.25
N VAL A 163 6.18 -1.52 -13.01
CA VAL A 163 6.60 -2.54 -13.98
C VAL A 163 5.52 -3.62 -14.19
N PRO A 164 5.49 -4.27 -15.37
CA PRO A 164 4.53 -5.34 -15.66
C PRO A 164 4.72 -6.59 -14.78
N ALA A 165 3.63 -7.08 -14.17
CA ALA A 165 3.54 -8.40 -13.53
C ALA A 165 2.49 -9.25 -14.29
N LEU A 166 1.39 -9.71 -13.69
CA LEU A 166 0.37 -10.47 -14.42
C LEU A 166 -0.29 -9.70 -15.58
N ALA A 167 -0.26 -8.37 -15.54
CA ALA A 167 -0.58 -7.52 -16.69
C ALA A 167 0.70 -7.08 -17.40
N THR A 168 0.70 -7.09 -18.73
CA THR A 168 1.77 -6.54 -19.58
C THR A 168 1.76 -5.01 -19.61
N GLY A 169 0.65 -4.40 -19.23
CA GLY A 169 0.47 -2.96 -19.09
C GLY A 169 -0.99 -2.60 -18.86
N CYS A 170 -1.23 -1.37 -18.37
CA CYS A 170 -2.56 -0.81 -18.20
C CYS A 170 -2.61 0.60 -18.79
N THR A 171 -3.73 0.94 -19.43
CA THR A 171 -3.97 2.26 -20.03
C THR A 171 -5.26 2.85 -19.50
N ALA A 172 -5.21 4.10 -19.06
CA ALA A 172 -6.37 4.85 -18.62
C ALA A 172 -7.09 5.53 -19.79
N ASN A 173 -8.40 5.81 -19.63
CA ASN A 173 -9.11 6.81 -20.44
C ASN A 173 -8.65 8.24 -20.08
N GLU A 174 -9.13 9.24 -20.83
CA GLU A 174 -8.70 10.64 -20.69
C GLU A 174 -8.85 11.20 -19.27
N ASP A 175 -9.94 10.84 -18.58
CA ASP A 175 -10.26 11.32 -17.24
C ASP A 175 -9.77 10.38 -16.11
N ALA A 176 -9.00 9.34 -16.46
CA ALA A 176 -8.47 8.32 -15.54
C ALA A 176 -9.51 7.53 -14.70
N THR A 177 -10.78 7.53 -15.11
CA THR A 177 -11.89 6.81 -14.46
C THR A 177 -12.05 5.37 -14.93
N VAL A 178 -11.46 5.00 -16.07
CA VAL A 178 -11.50 3.64 -16.61
C VAL A 178 -10.10 3.20 -17.01
N TRP A 179 -9.63 2.09 -16.44
CA TRP A 179 -8.34 1.49 -16.75
C TRP A 179 -8.53 0.15 -17.47
N THR A 180 -7.83 -0.05 -18.58
CA THR A 180 -7.80 -1.30 -19.34
C THR A 180 -6.43 -1.93 -19.21
N CYS A 181 -6.36 -3.15 -18.67
CA CYS A 181 -5.11 -3.90 -18.51
C CYS A 181 -5.03 -5.08 -19.48
N GLU A 182 -3.91 -5.23 -20.16
CA GLU A 182 -3.61 -6.40 -20.99
C GLU A 182 -2.98 -7.49 -20.13
N LEU A 183 -3.57 -8.69 -20.07
CA LEU A 183 -3.09 -9.78 -19.23
C LEU A 183 -2.05 -10.65 -19.95
N ARG A 184 -1.07 -11.19 -19.21
CA ARG A 184 -0.12 -12.18 -19.73
C ARG A 184 -0.86 -13.46 -20.15
N ALA A 185 -0.52 -13.93 -21.35
CA ALA A 185 -1.07 -15.18 -21.87
C ALA A 185 -0.37 -16.41 -21.28
N ASN A 186 -1.11 -17.51 -21.17
CA ASN A 186 -0.63 -18.84 -20.74
C ASN A 186 -0.08 -18.89 -19.31
N VAL A 187 -0.54 -18.00 -18.43
CA VAL A 187 -0.30 -18.12 -17.00
C VAL A 187 -1.17 -19.23 -16.43
N VAL A 188 -0.59 -20.04 -15.54
CA VAL A 188 -1.20 -21.23 -14.95
C VAL A 188 -0.94 -21.20 -13.45
N PHE A 189 -2.00 -21.39 -12.66
CA PHE A 189 -1.89 -21.50 -11.21
C PHE A 189 -1.21 -22.81 -10.81
N SER A 190 -0.76 -22.90 -9.55
CA SER A 190 -0.09 -24.09 -9.02
C SER A 190 -0.95 -25.38 -9.07
N ASP A 191 -2.27 -25.25 -9.18
CA ASP A 191 -3.22 -26.37 -9.31
C ASP A 191 -3.48 -26.79 -10.78
N GLY A 192 -2.89 -26.09 -11.75
CA GLY A 192 -3.05 -26.33 -13.18
C GLY A 192 -4.20 -25.57 -13.85
N SER A 193 -4.99 -24.79 -13.11
CA SER A 193 -6.00 -23.92 -13.71
C SER A 193 -5.36 -22.72 -14.44
N HIS A 194 -6.03 -22.21 -15.46
CA HIS A 194 -5.55 -21.08 -16.25
C HIS A 194 -6.00 -19.76 -15.63
N PHE A 195 -5.09 -18.79 -15.60
CA PHE A 195 -5.40 -17.41 -15.21
C PHE A 195 -6.08 -16.66 -16.37
N ASP A 196 -7.20 -16.02 -16.08
CA ASP A 196 -7.88 -15.10 -16.98
C ASP A 196 -8.51 -13.89 -16.26
N ALA A 197 -9.21 -13.04 -17.02
CA ALA A 197 -9.80 -11.82 -16.50
C ALA A 197 -10.87 -12.05 -15.41
N ASN A 198 -11.53 -13.22 -15.38
CA ASN A 198 -12.49 -13.55 -14.33
C ASN A 198 -11.80 -13.73 -12.97
N ASP A 199 -10.56 -14.21 -12.94
CA ASP A 199 -9.80 -14.34 -11.69
C ASP A 199 -9.43 -12.98 -11.12
N VAL A 200 -9.10 -12.03 -12.00
CA VAL A 200 -8.91 -10.63 -11.64
C VAL A 200 -10.21 -10.08 -11.06
N VAL A 201 -11.33 -10.21 -11.77
CA VAL A 201 -12.65 -9.74 -11.29
C VAL A 201 -13.03 -10.38 -9.96
N ALA A 202 -12.77 -11.68 -9.79
CA ALA A 202 -13.07 -12.39 -8.54
C ALA A 202 -12.25 -11.83 -7.37
N SER A 203 -10.95 -11.58 -7.57
CA SER A 203 -10.06 -11.02 -6.55
C SER A 203 -10.49 -9.61 -6.15
N TRP A 204 -10.78 -8.75 -7.13
CA TRP A 204 -11.26 -7.38 -6.88
C TRP A 204 -12.63 -7.35 -6.21
N SER A 205 -13.56 -8.19 -6.68
CA SER A 205 -14.90 -8.28 -6.10
C SER A 205 -14.87 -8.81 -4.67
N ALA A 206 -13.91 -9.67 -4.32
CA ALA A 206 -13.73 -10.14 -2.95
C ALA A 206 -13.22 -9.03 -2.03
N GLY A 207 -12.40 -8.10 -2.53
CA GLY A 207 -11.91 -6.96 -1.76
C GLY A 207 -12.92 -5.83 -1.59
N ILE A 208 -13.66 -5.46 -2.66
CA ILE A 208 -14.51 -4.26 -2.68
C ILE A 208 -15.96 -4.54 -2.28
N ASP A 209 -16.57 -5.66 -2.71
CA ASP A 209 -17.99 -5.92 -2.43
C ASP A 209 -18.14 -6.69 -1.12
N GLY A 210 -18.50 -5.99 -0.04
CA GLY A 210 -18.75 -6.59 1.28
C GLY A 210 -19.87 -7.64 1.32
N ARG A 211 -20.65 -7.80 0.25
CA ARG A 211 -21.67 -8.87 0.12
C ARG A 211 -21.14 -10.11 -0.59
N ASN A 212 -19.94 -10.05 -1.16
CA ASN A 212 -19.33 -11.16 -1.86
C ASN A 212 -19.08 -12.31 -0.88
N PRO A 213 -19.46 -13.57 -1.21
CA PRO A 213 -19.18 -14.72 -0.37
C PRO A 213 -17.68 -14.94 -0.06
N LEU A 214 -16.78 -14.37 -0.87
CA LEU A 214 -15.33 -14.41 -0.70
C LEU A 214 -14.76 -13.19 0.05
N HIS A 215 -15.58 -12.22 0.45
CA HIS A 215 -15.19 -11.10 1.31
C HIS A 215 -15.07 -11.58 2.77
N VAL A 216 -14.15 -12.52 2.99
CA VAL A 216 -13.91 -13.19 4.26
C VAL A 216 -12.41 -13.20 4.52
N GLY A 217 -11.97 -12.33 5.41
CA GLY A 217 -10.57 -12.24 5.84
C GLY A 217 -10.38 -12.58 7.32
N ASN A 218 -9.22 -12.21 7.85
CA ASN A 218 -8.84 -12.36 9.25
C ASN A 218 -9.65 -11.42 10.17
N THR A 219 -9.71 -10.14 9.80
CA THR A 219 -10.44 -9.08 10.49
C THR A 219 -11.81 -8.82 9.85
N GLY A 220 -11.91 -9.02 8.52
CA GLY A 220 -13.07 -8.67 7.71
C GLY A 220 -13.23 -7.18 7.47
N ALA A 221 -12.16 -6.39 7.65
CA ALA A 221 -12.19 -4.94 7.52
C ALA A 221 -11.81 -4.45 6.12
N PHE A 222 -10.93 -5.17 5.40
CA PHE A 222 -10.45 -4.83 4.05
C PHE A 222 -10.02 -3.36 3.94
N GLU A 223 -9.29 -2.87 4.95
CA GLU A 223 -9.05 -1.44 5.18
C GLU A 223 -8.43 -0.73 3.96
N TYR A 224 -7.48 -1.37 3.27
CA TYR A 224 -6.88 -0.79 2.07
C TYR A 224 -7.86 -0.68 0.90
N TYR A 225 -8.84 -1.59 0.77
CA TYR A 225 -9.84 -1.45 -0.27
C TYR A 225 -10.75 -0.24 0.01
N SER A 226 -11.25 -0.08 1.23
CA SER A 226 -12.07 1.08 1.58
C SER A 226 -11.28 2.39 1.55
N TYR A 227 -10.04 2.40 2.02
CA TYR A 227 -9.20 3.60 1.95
C TYR A 227 -8.95 4.01 0.49
N LEU A 228 -8.51 3.09 -0.37
CA LEU A 228 -8.16 3.42 -1.75
C LEU A 228 -9.38 3.70 -2.64
N TRP A 229 -10.48 2.94 -2.48
CA TRP A 229 -11.61 2.93 -3.43
C TRP A 229 -12.92 3.51 -2.90
N ASP A 230 -13.01 3.84 -1.61
CA ASP A 230 -14.12 4.62 -1.08
C ASP A 230 -13.66 6.03 -0.65
N SER A 231 -12.40 6.18 -0.22
CA SER A 231 -11.88 7.47 0.29
C SER A 231 -11.04 8.23 -0.73
N VAL A 232 -9.99 7.60 -1.30
CA VAL A 232 -9.07 8.27 -2.24
C VAL A 232 -9.66 8.34 -3.65
N ILE A 233 -10.35 7.29 -4.10
CA ILE A 233 -11.09 7.26 -5.37
C ILE A 233 -12.56 7.10 -5.03
N PRO A 234 -13.36 8.18 -4.92
CA PRO A 234 -14.76 8.05 -4.54
C PRO A 234 -15.53 7.19 -5.54
N SER A 235 -16.29 6.22 -5.06
CA SER A 235 -17.15 5.34 -5.89
C SER A 235 -18.29 6.10 -6.59
N ASP A 236 -18.53 7.36 -6.22
CA ASP A 236 -19.55 8.23 -6.79
C ASP A 236 -18.95 9.12 -7.89
N GLY A 237 -18.62 8.51 -9.02
CA GLY A 237 -18.18 9.15 -10.27
C GLY A 237 -18.64 8.38 -11.49
#